data_AF-A0A354X2W8-F1
#
_entry.id   AF-A0A354X2W8-F1
#
_cell.length_a   1.000
_cell.length_b   1.000
_cell.length_c   1.000
_cell.angle_alpha   90.00
_cell.angle_beta   90.00
_cell.angle_gamma   90.00
#
_symmetry.space_group_name_H-M   'P 1'
#
loop_
_entity.id
_entity.type
_entity.pdbx_description
1 polymer ?
#
loop_
_entity_poly.entity_id
_entity_poly.type
_entity_poly.pdbx_seq_one_letter_code
_entity_poly.pdbx_strand_id
1 'polypeptide(L)'
;MDRTRKITCRPVLLFLAVVLAIPSCIDDKIVDCRVDVSFNYSYNMLSSNAFEQQADQVALYVFDEDGLLVAKHVSEENRLSDGFQMQTDDLKAGNYRFVAWAQSTDIKEDKAYFNIPRLTVGTSFLDDLSYYLKRESGIQQQELNNLLVGVTEVNINNVEGIHPVTIDLKKVTRRLRVVLLPYSGGTALDVEDYVFSIIDDAGNGHINYDYGILPDEAITYRPYYAANVLPDASETLPPEEIDRAAVVG
;
A
#
# COMPACT_ATOMS: atom_id res chain seq x y z
N MET A 1 -17.92 85.48 66.15
CA MET A 1 -18.66 84.84 67.26
C MET A 1 -19.02 83.44 66.78
N ASP A 2 -18.28 82.44 67.25
CA ASP A 2 -18.61 81.63 68.44
C ASP A 2 -19.23 80.30 67.92
N ARG A 3 -18.44 79.23 67.83
CA ARG A 3 -18.19 78.18 68.84
C ARG A 3 -18.96 76.89 68.51
N THR A 4 -18.19 75.86 68.19
CA THR A 4 -18.23 74.48 68.73
C THR A 4 -19.57 73.75 68.91
N ARG A 5 -19.69 72.58 68.26
CA ARG A 5 -19.78 71.20 68.83
C ARG A 5 -20.47 70.28 67.80
N LYS A 6 -19.80 69.25 67.27
CA LYS A 6 -19.50 67.91 67.81
C LYS A 6 -20.63 66.87 67.55
N ILE A 7 -20.21 65.78 66.90
CA ILE A 7 -20.47 64.36 67.22
C ILE A 7 -21.59 63.60 66.46
N THR A 8 -21.13 62.53 65.75
CA THR A 8 -21.67 61.16 65.54
C THR A 8 -22.76 60.76 64.51
N CYS A 9 -22.35 59.71 63.76
CA CYS A 9 -22.99 58.40 63.50
C CYS A 9 -24.11 58.25 62.42
N ARG A 10 -23.70 57.67 61.27
CA ARG A 10 -24.31 56.67 60.32
C ARG A 10 -25.83 56.72 60.03
N PRO A 11 -26.34 56.45 58.79
CA PRO A 11 -26.05 55.22 58.01
C PRO A 11 -26.26 55.23 56.45
N VAL A 12 -25.81 54.13 55.78
CA VAL A 12 -26.39 53.39 54.60
C VAL A 12 -26.56 54.05 53.20
N LEU A 13 -25.96 53.45 52.16
CA LEU A 13 -26.55 52.84 50.93
C LEU A 13 -25.42 52.53 49.90
N LEU A 14 -25.00 51.28 49.69
CA LEU A 14 -25.53 50.25 48.76
C LEU A 14 -25.17 50.49 47.28
N PHE A 15 -24.12 49.81 46.79
CA PHE A 15 -24.05 49.34 45.39
C PHE A 15 -23.31 48.01 45.33
N LEU A 16 -24.06 47.00 44.91
CA LEU A 16 -23.70 45.61 44.72
C LEU A 16 -23.00 45.46 43.35
N ALA A 17 -21.72 45.12 43.32
CA ALA A 17 -21.04 44.69 42.10
C ALA A 17 -20.99 43.16 42.09
N VAL A 18 -21.93 42.53 41.38
CA VAL A 18 -21.86 41.10 41.05
C VAL A 18 -20.84 40.96 39.92
N VAL A 19 -19.63 40.51 40.25
CA VAL A 19 -18.65 40.06 39.27
C VAL A 19 -19.06 38.64 38.87
N LEU A 20 -19.65 38.51 37.68
CA LEU A 20 -19.86 37.22 37.02
C LEU A 20 -18.47 36.64 36.68
N ALA A 21 -18.01 35.69 37.49
CA ALA A 21 -16.92 34.80 37.10
C ALA A 21 -17.49 33.83 36.06
N ILE A 22 -17.14 34.07 34.79
CA ILE A 22 -17.34 33.09 33.72
C ILE A 22 -16.24 32.05 33.92
N PRO A 23 -16.53 30.76 34.21
CA PRO A 23 -15.51 29.73 34.04
C PRO A 23 -15.26 29.63 32.54
N SER A 24 -14.11 30.10 32.09
CA SER A 24 -13.60 29.74 30.77
C SER A 24 -13.36 28.23 30.77
N CYS A 25 -14.34 27.44 30.32
CA CYS A 25 -14.08 26.10 29.85
C CYS A 25 -13.20 26.22 28.61
N ILE A 26 -11.89 26.22 28.81
CA ILE A 26 -10.94 25.90 27.77
C ILE A 26 -11.09 24.39 27.57
N ASP A 27 -11.70 24.02 26.45
CA ASP A 27 -11.72 22.64 25.97
C ASP A 27 -10.32 22.36 25.40
N ASP A 28 -9.37 22.00 26.28
CA ASP A 28 -8.08 21.46 25.88
C ASP A 28 -8.33 20.06 25.31
N LYS A 29 -8.89 19.99 24.10
CA LYS A 29 -8.82 18.79 23.29
C LYS A 29 -7.37 18.68 22.82
N ILE A 30 -6.53 18.13 23.69
CA ILE A 30 -5.23 17.59 23.32
C ILE A 30 -5.53 16.62 22.18
N VAL A 31 -5.15 16.99 20.96
CA VAL A 31 -5.24 16.08 19.83
C VAL A 31 -4.09 15.12 20.04
N ASP A 32 -4.41 13.88 20.45
CA ASP A 32 -3.42 12.81 20.53
C ASP A 32 -2.61 12.77 19.23
N CYS A 33 -1.29 12.60 19.33
CA CYS A 33 -0.41 12.54 18.17
C CYS A 33 -0.87 11.40 17.26
N ARG A 34 -1.39 11.78 16.08
CA ARG A 34 -1.94 10.85 15.09
C ARG A 34 -1.09 10.90 13.84
N VAL A 35 -0.80 9.74 13.26
CA VAL A 35 -0.09 9.64 11.98
C VAL A 35 -1.06 9.15 10.91
N ASP A 36 -1.19 9.94 9.84
CA ASP A 36 -2.00 9.62 8.67
C ASP A 36 -1.10 9.07 7.57
N VAL A 37 -1.25 7.77 7.28
CA VAL A 37 -0.41 7.06 6.32
C VAL A 37 -1.15 6.90 5.00
N SER A 38 -0.65 7.52 3.94
CA SER A 38 -1.12 7.33 2.57
C SER A 38 -0.21 6.40 1.77
N PHE A 39 -0.78 5.78 0.74
CA PHE A 39 -0.09 4.83 -0.13
C PHE A 39 -0.01 5.40 -1.54
N ASN A 40 1.20 5.49 -2.08
CA ASN A 40 1.45 6.08 -3.38
C ASN A 40 2.11 5.07 -4.31
N TYR A 41 1.37 4.61 -5.34
CA TYR A 41 1.94 3.86 -6.44
C TYR A 41 2.11 4.76 -7.66
N SER A 42 3.01 5.75 -7.59
CA SER A 42 3.38 6.59 -8.76
C SER A 42 4.56 6.04 -9.55
N TYR A 43 5.25 5.00 -9.04
CA TYR A 43 6.34 4.30 -9.72
C TYR A 43 5.82 3.37 -10.83
N ASN A 44 5.23 3.99 -11.85
CA ASN A 44 4.61 3.35 -13.01
C ASN A 44 4.78 4.23 -14.26
N MET A 45 4.34 3.74 -15.42
CA MET A 45 4.52 4.44 -16.70
C MET A 45 3.63 5.69 -16.85
N LEU A 46 2.56 5.82 -16.05
CA LEU A 46 1.67 6.98 -16.05
C LEU A 46 2.27 8.16 -15.26
N SER A 47 3.27 7.90 -14.40
CA SER A 47 3.84 8.88 -13.48
C SER A 47 2.81 9.55 -12.56
N SER A 48 1.73 8.84 -12.24
CA SER A 48 0.65 9.28 -11.35
C SER A 48 0.29 8.18 -10.36
N ASN A 49 -0.25 8.53 -9.20
CA ASN A 49 -0.74 7.52 -8.25
C ASN A 49 -1.80 6.66 -8.96
N ALA A 50 -1.59 5.35 -8.91
CA ALA A 50 -2.48 4.36 -9.50
C ALA A 50 -2.79 3.24 -8.51
N PHE A 51 -2.81 3.57 -7.21
CA PHE A 51 -2.95 2.60 -6.13
C PHE A 51 -4.29 1.87 -6.20
N GLU A 52 -5.39 2.62 -6.38
CA GLU A 52 -6.76 2.11 -6.47
C GLU A 52 -6.93 1.05 -7.57
N GLN A 53 -6.25 1.20 -8.70
CA GLN A 53 -6.40 0.25 -9.81
C GLN A 53 -5.50 -0.98 -9.66
N GLN A 54 -4.58 -1.01 -8.69
CA GLN A 54 -3.65 -2.13 -8.52
C GLN A 54 -3.92 -2.97 -7.28
N ALA A 55 -4.52 -2.42 -6.23
CA ALA A 55 -4.75 -3.14 -4.98
C ALA A 55 -6.12 -2.84 -4.38
N ASP A 56 -6.70 -3.87 -3.77
CA ASP A 56 -7.97 -3.81 -3.05
C ASP A 56 -7.81 -4.14 -1.56
N GLN A 57 -6.61 -4.56 -1.15
CA GLN A 57 -6.21 -4.79 0.23
C GLN A 57 -4.80 -4.24 0.49
N VAL A 58 -4.59 -3.64 1.66
CA VAL A 58 -3.28 -3.15 2.11
C VAL A 58 -3.07 -3.48 3.58
N ALA A 59 -1.84 -3.78 3.95
CA ALA A 59 -1.41 -3.90 5.33
C ALA A 59 -0.26 -2.95 5.62
N LEU A 60 -0.33 -2.27 6.75
CA LEU A 60 0.68 -1.40 7.30
C LEU A 60 1.35 -2.08 8.50
N TYR A 61 2.68 -2.04 8.53
CA TYR A 61 3.52 -2.47 9.64
C TYR A 61 4.40 -1.29 10.06
N VAL A 62 4.43 -0.99 11.35
CA VAL A 62 5.28 0.07 11.91
C VAL A 62 6.31 -0.60 12.80
N PHE A 63 7.58 -0.44 12.43
CA PHE A 63 8.72 -0.94 13.20
C PHE A 63 9.44 0.24 13.85
N ASP A 64 9.91 0.06 15.08
CA ASP A 64 10.74 1.05 15.76
C ASP A 64 12.19 1.07 15.23
N GLU A 65 13.03 1.91 15.86
CA GLU A 65 14.44 2.08 15.51
C GLU A 65 15.24 0.76 15.60
N ASP A 66 14.93 -0.08 16.59
CA ASP A 66 15.55 -1.39 16.78
C ASP A 66 14.97 -2.45 15.81
N GLY A 67 13.88 -2.13 15.11
CA GLY A 67 13.24 -2.98 14.12
C GLY A 67 12.18 -3.90 14.71
N LEU A 68 11.73 -3.68 15.94
CA LEU A 68 10.63 -4.40 16.56
C LEU A 68 9.29 -3.88 16.02
N LEU A 69 8.38 -4.79 15.69
CA LEU A 69 7.04 -4.44 15.23
C LEU A 69 6.24 -3.84 16.40
N VAL A 70 5.85 -2.57 16.29
CA VAL A 70 5.09 -1.84 17.34
C VAL A 70 3.63 -1.61 16.98
N ALA A 71 3.28 -1.57 15.69
CA ALA A 71 1.89 -1.47 15.24
C ALA A 71 1.68 -2.22 13.93
N LYS A 72 0.45 -2.71 13.73
CA LYS A 72 0.03 -3.41 12.52
C LYS A 72 -1.44 -3.10 12.22
N HIS A 73 -1.71 -2.71 10.99
CA HIS A 73 -3.06 -2.45 10.50
C HIS A 73 -3.27 -3.18 9.17
N VAL A 74 -4.51 -3.63 8.91
CA VAL A 74 -4.90 -4.24 7.64
C VAL A 74 -6.22 -3.59 7.24
N SER A 75 -6.39 -3.27 5.96
CA SER A 75 -7.63 -2.67 5.48
C SER A 75 -8.79 -3.64 5.68
N GLU A 76 -9.90 -3.14 6.23
CA GLU A 76 -11.15 -3.88 6.32
C GLU A 76 -11.94 -3.84 5.02
N GLU A 77 -11.66 -2.84 4.18
CA GLU A 77 -12.29 -2.63 2.89
C GLU A 77 -11.64 -3.50 1.81
N ASN A 78 -12.47 -4.11 0.95
CA ASN A 78 -12.05 -4.85 -0.25
C ASN A 78 -12.03 -3.96 -1.51
N ARG A 79 -11.95 -2.63 -1.33
CA ARG A 79 -11.80 -1.62 -2.39
C ARG A 79 -11.15 -0.40 -1.78
N LEU A 80 -10.00 0.01 -2.28
CA LEU A 80 -9.24 1.16 -1.78
C LEU A 80 -9.25 2.25 -2.85
N SER A 81 -9.38 3.51 -2.44
CA SER A 81 -9.21 4.65 -3.35
C SER A 81 -7.78 5.18 -3.32
N ASP A 82 -7.38 5.97 -4.31
CA ASP A 82 -6.07 6.63 -4.32
C ASP A 82 -5.86 7.60 -3.14
N GLY A 83 -6.95 8.02 -2.47
CA GLY A 83 -6.94 8.84 -1.27
C GLY A 83 -7.10 8.07 0.04
N PHE A 84 -7.08 6.73 0.00
CA PHE A 84 -7.19 5.89 1.20
C PHE A 84 -6.01 6.15 2.16
N GLN A 85 -6.33 6.23 3.45
CA GLN A 85 -5.35 6.46 4.51
C GLN A 85 -5.58 5.49 5.67
N MET A 86 -4.48 5.05 6.28
CA MET A 86 -4.50 4.37 7.57
C MET A 86 -4.06 5.31 8.68
N GLN A 87 -4.66 5.15 9.86
CA GLN A 87 -4.29 5.90 11.05
C GLN A 87 -3.47 5.00 11.97
N THR A 88 -2.38 5.52 12.50
CA THR A 88 -1.68 4.93 13.65
C THR A 88 -1.54 5.99 14.73
N ASP A 89 -1.87 5.59 15.94
CA ASP A 89 -1.84 6.44 17.14
C ASP A 89 -0.78 5.90 18.11
N ASP A 90 -0.58 6.59 19.24
CA ASP A 90 0.26 6.16 20.37
C ASP A 90 1.75 5.92 20.05
N LEU A 91 2.26 6.45 18.94
CA LEU A 91 3.69 6.43 18.63
C LEU A 91 4.42 7.50 19.45
N LYS A 92 5.42 7.06 20.23
CA LYS A 92 6.33 7.98 20.92
C LYS A 92 7.23 8.68 19.92
N ALA A 93 7.79 9.84 20.27
CA ALA A 93 8.82 10.44 19.44
C ALA A 93 10.02 9.50 19.27
N GLY A 94 10.50 9.36 18.03
CA GLY A 94 11.54 8.41 17.65
C GLY A 94 11.60 8.17 16.15
N ASN A 95 12.56 7.34 15.74
CA ASN A 95 12.70 6.89 14.36
C ASN A 95 11.92 5.60 14.16
N TYR A 96 11.23 5.50 13.03
CA TYR A 96 10.40 4.34 12.68
C TYR A 96 10.58 3.98 11.22
N ARG A 97 10.31 2.72 10.90
CA ARG A 97 10.16 2.21 9.53
C ARG A 97 8.70 1.82 9.32
N PHE A 98 8.04 2.53 8.42
CA PHE A 98 6.68 2.25 7.99
C PHE A 98 6.76 1.39 6.74
N VAL A 99 6.29 0.16 6.82
CA VAL A 99 6.33 -0.81 5.73
C VAL A 99 4.91 -1.15 5.34
N ALA A 100 4.65 -1.21 4.04
CA ALA A 100 3.39 -1.71 3.51
C ALA A 100 3.58 -2.78 2.46
N TRP A 101 2.62 -3.70 2.43
CA TRP A 101 2.28 -4.43 1.22
C TRP A 101 0.83 -4.16 0.86
N ALA A 102 0.55 -4.16 -0.43
CA ALA A 102 -0.80 -4.09 -0.97
C ALA A 102 -0.97 -5.15 -2.05
N GLN A 103 -2.16 -5.72 -2.18
CA GLN A 103 -2.44 -6.73 -3.18
C GLN A 103 -3.81 -6.53 -3.81
N SER A 104 -4.00 -7.06 -5.02
CA SER A 104 -5.35 -7.34 -5.53
C SER A 104 -5.81 -8.71 -5.04
N THR A 105 -7.12 -8.93 -4.98
CA THR A 105 -7.66 -10.24 -4.57
C THR A 105 -8.60 -10.85 -5.59
N ASP A 106 -8.63 -10.35 -6.82
CA ASP A 106 -9.56 -10.81 -7.87
C ASP A 106 -9.46 -12.31 -8.15
N ILE A 107 -8.24 -12.84 -8.24
CA ILE A 107 -7.95 -14.24 -8.55
C ILE A 107 -7.92 -15.03 -7.23
N LYS A 108 -8.69 -16.11 -7.11
CA LYS A 108 -8.92 -16.81 -5.83
C LYS A 108 -8.07 -18.07 -5.64
N GLU A 109 -7.40 -18.49 -6.70
CA GLU A 109 -6.49 -19.62 -6.74
C GLU A 109 -5.34 -19.41 -5.76
N ASP A 110 -5.02 -20.41 -4.93
CA ASP A 110 -4.03 -20.26 -3.86
C ASP A 110 -2.65 -19.80 -4.37
N LYS A 111 -2.23 -20.32 -5.53
CA LYS A 111 -0.94 -19.99 -6.17
C LYS A 111 -0.94 -18.64 -6.90
N ALA A 112 -2.06 -17.91 -6.94
CA ALA A 112 -2.11 -16.53 -7.44
C ALA A 112 -1.56 -15.51 -6.41
N TYR A 113 -1.30 -15.96 -5.18
CA TYR A 113 -0.85 -15.14 -4.07
C TYR A 113 0.60 -15.41 -3.66
N PHE A 114 1.17 -14.46 -2.93
CA PHE A 114 2.40 -14.66 -2.18
C PHE A 114 2.07 -15.19 -0.78
N ASN A 115 2.96 -16.00 -0.23
CA ASN A 115 2.96 -16.32 1.18
C ASN A 115 3.50 -15.10 1.95
N ILE A 116 2.70 -14.61 2.90
CA ILE A 116 3.02 -13.45 3.74
C ILE A 116 3.10 -13.94 5.19
N PRO A 117 4.23 -13.75 5.89
CA PRO A 117 4.41 -14.23 7.26
C PRO A 117 3.45 -13.52 8.22
N ARG A 118 2.98 -14.26 9.22
CA ARG A 118 2.16 -13.69 10.29
C ARG A 118 3.05 -13.07 11.35
N LEU A 119 3.18 -11.75 11.32
CA LEU A 119 3.93 -11.01 12.33
C LEU A 119 3.06 -10.68 13.56
N THR A 120 3.72 -10.63 14.72
CA THR A 120 3.11 -10.34 16.02
C THR A 120 3.74 -9.08 16.62
N VAL A 121 2.89 -8.11 16.99
CA VAL A 121 3.32 -6.87 17.64
C VAL A 121 4.04 -7.17 18.95
N GLY A 122 5.16 -6.49 19.18
CA GLY A 122 6.02 -6.65 20.35
C GLY A 122 6.89 -7.90 20.34
N THR A 123 6.95 -8.65 19.22
CA THR A 123 7.79 -9.87 19.12
C THR A 123 8.50 -10.01 17.78
N SER A 124 7.81 -9.73 16.67
CA SER A 124 8.40 -9.85 15.34
C SER A 124 9.30 -8.67 15.01
N PHE A 125 10.31 -8.92 14.18
CA PHE A 125 11.25 -7.93 13.68
C PHE A 125 11.06 -7.66 12.19
N LEU A 126 11.62 -6.55 11.71
CA LEU A 126 11.52 -6.14 10.31
C LEU A 126 11.99 -7.22 9.34
N ASP A 127 13.10 -7.89 9.66
CA ASP A 127 13.69 -8.95 8.82
C ASP A 127 12.82 -10.23 8.77
N ASP A 128 11.81 -10.35 9.62
CA ASP A 128 10.81 -11.42 9.53
C ASP A 128 9.82 -11.18 8.37
N LEU A 129 9.79 -9.98 7.78
CA LEU A 129 8.84 -9.59 6.74
C LEU A 129 9.44 -9.77 5.33
N SER A 130 9.05 -10.88 4.70
CA SER A 130 9.33 -11.16 3.30
C SER A 130 8.09 -11.77 2.61
N TYR A 131 8.09 -11.80 1.29
CA TYR A 131 6.97 -12.28 0.49
C TYR A 131 7.47 -13.37 -0.45
N TYR A 132 6.91 -14.58 -0.32
CA TYR A 132 7.35 -15.73 -1.11
C TYR A 132 6.28 -16.15 -2.12
N LEU A 133 6.60 -16.14 -3.41
CA LEU A 133 5.70 -16.55 -4.48
C LEU A 133 5.36 -18.03 -4.34
N LYS A 134 4.09 -18.34 -4.06
CA LYS A 134 3.61 -19.71 -3.96
C LYS A 134 3.72 -20.41 -5.31
N ARG A 135 4.38 -21.55 -5.32
CA ARG A 135 4.63 -22.34 -6.53
C ARG A 135 4.95 -23.78 -6.18
N GLU A 136 5.02 -24.65 -7.17
CA GLU A 136 5.30 -26.07 -6.99
C GLU A 136 6.45 -26.50 -7.90
N SER A 137 7.49 -27.09 -7.31
CA SER A 137 8.67 -27.59 -8.03
C SER A 137 9.30 -26.54 -8.96
N GLY A 138 9.45 -25.29 -8.50
CA GLY A 138 10.00 -24.19 -9.30
C GLY A 138 9.10 -23.71 -10.45
N ILE A 139 7.89 -24.23 -10.62
CA ILE A 139 6.99 -23.86 -11.72
C ILE A 139 5.85 -22.95 -11.22
N GLN A 140 5.69 -21.80 -11.87
CA GLN A 140 4.51 -20.94 -11.72
C GLN A 140 3.75 -20.86 -13.06
N GLN A 141 2.47 -21.21 -13.04
CA GLN A 141 1.58 -21.26 -14.21
C GLN A 141 0.20 -20.61 -13.95
N GLN A 142 0.02 -19.95 -12.81
CA GLN A 142 -1.22 -19.25 -12.51
C GLN A 142 -1.10 -17.77 -12.85
N GLU A 143 -2.23 -17.16 -13.22
CA GLU A 143 -2.32 -15.71 -13.23
C GLU A 143 -2.10 -15.21 -11.80
N LEU A 144 -1.25 -14.20 -11.65
CA LEU A 144 -0.94 -13.63 -10.33
C LEU A 144 -1.84 -12.43 -10.05
N ASN A 145 -2.27 -12.35 -8.80
CA ASN A 145 -2.73 -11.07 -8.25
C ASN A 145 -1.57 -10.08 -8.24
N ASN A 146 -1.91 -8.80 -8.24
CA ASN A 146 -0.93 -7.75 -8.03
C ASN A 146 -0.37 -7.84 -6.61
N LEU A 147 0.93 -7.65 -6.47
CA LEU A 147 1.58 -7.38 -5.18
C LEU A 147 2.39 -6.09 -5.33
N LEU A 148 2.24 -5.18 -4.39
CA LEU A 148 3.00 -3.96 -4.25
C LEU A 148 3.62 -3.94 -2.86
N VAL A 149 4.85 -3.45 -2.76
CA VAL A 149 5.56 -3.34 -1.48
C VAL A 149 6.27 -1.99 -1.40
N GLY A 150 6.47 -1.48 -0.19
CA GLY A 150 7.21 -0.25 0.03
C GLY A 150 7.54 -0.03 1.49
N VAL A 151 8.55 0.80 1.72
CA VAL A 151 9.02 1.20 3.04
C VAL A 151 9.39 2.67 3.01
N THR A 152 9.09 3.37 4.11
CA THR A 152 9.51 4.76 4.33
C THR A 152 10.04 4.89 5.76
N GLU A 153 11.14 5.61 5.91
CA GLU A 153 11.70 5.97 7.22
C GLU A 153 11.09 7.29 7.69
N VAL A 154 10.62 7.32 8.94
CA VAL A 154 9.91 8.47 9.51
C VAL A 154 10.49 8.80 10.87
N ASN A 155 10.76 10.08 11.11
CA ASN A 155 11.01 10.60 12.44
C ASN A 155 9.71 11.21 12.99
N ILE A 156 9.13 10.57 13.99
CA ILE A 156 7.99 11.11 14.74
C ILE A 156 8.54 12.03 15.81
N ASN A 157 8.04 13.27 15.85
CA ASN A 157 8.44 14.27 16.84
C ASN A 157 7.34 14.47 17.90
N ASN A 158 7.65 15.18 18.99
CA ASN A 158 6.70 15.46 20.08
C ASN A 158 5.73 16.62 19.77
N VAL A 159 5.53 16.99 18.50
CA VAL A 159 4.60 18.05 18.14
C VAL A 159 3.20 17.45 18.06
N GLU A 160 2.28 17.99 18.85
CA GLU A 160 0.87 17.61 18.81
C GLU A 160 0.26 17.87 17.42
N GLY A 161 -0.66 16.99 17.01
CA GLY A 161 -1.40 17.10 15.76
C GLY A 161 -1.25 15.91 14.83
N ILE A 162 -1.58 16.14 13.55
CA ILE A 162 -1.58 15.11 12.49
C ILE A 162 -0.24 15.12 11.77
N HIS A 163 0.40 13.96 11.71
CA HIS A 163 1.67 13.73 11.02
C HIS A 163 1.40 12.95 9.73
N PRO A 164 1.41 13.59 8.55
CA PRO A 164 1.21 12.89 7.29
C PRO A 164 2.46 12.09 6.91
N VAL A 165 2.28 10.83 6.54
CA VAL A 165 3.32 9.93 6.04
C VAL A 165 2.85 9.35 4.73
N THR A 166 3.73 9.28 3.73
CA THR A 166 3.45 8.61 2.47
C THR A 166 4.43 7.47 2.27
N ILE A 167 3.91 6.28 2.00
CA ILE A 167 4.71 5.12 1.60
C ILE A 167 4.64 5.01 0.08
N ASP A 168 5.78 5.19 -0.57
CA ASP A 168 5.93 4.95 -2.00
C ASP A 168 6.03 3.43 -2.26
N LEU A 169 5.11 2.92 -3.06
CA LEU A 169 4.99 1.50 -3.38
C LEU A 169 5.61 1.19 -4.74
N LYS A 170 6.14 -0.03 -4.86
CA LYS A 170 6.60 -0.61 -6.13
C LYS A 170 5.87 -1.92 -6.38
N LYS A 171 5.36 -2.07 -7.61
CA LYS A 171 4.67 -3.29 -8.05
C LYS A 171 5.65 -4.40 -8.38
N VAL A 172 5.54 -5.51 -7.66
CA VAL A 172 6.36 -6.72 -7.76
C VAL A 172 5.99 -7.50 -9.01
N THR A 173 4.70 -7.79 -9.21
CA THR A 173 4.26 -8.65 -10.31
C THR A 173 4.22 -7.91 -11.64
N ARG A 174 4.48 -8.65 -12.73
CA ARG A 174 4.45 -8.17 -14.11
C ARG A 174 3.57 -9.10 -14.93
N ARG A 175 2.83 -8.53 -15.89
CA ARG A 175 2.07 -9.28 -16.89
C ARG A 175 2.76 -9.12 -18.23
N LEU A 176 2.98 -10.24 -18.91
CA LEU A 176 3.55 -10.27 -20.25
C LEU A 176 2.53 -10.91 -21.19
N ARG A 177 2.41 -10.35 -22.39
CA ARG A 177 1.66 -10.97 -23.48
C ARG A 177 2.64 -11.21 -24.60
N VAL A 178 2.80 -12.46 -24.99
CA VAL A 178 3.68 -12.86 -26.10
C VAL A 178 2.80 -13.21 -27.29
N VAL A 179 3.13 -12.63 -28.45
CA VAL A 179 2.44 -12.88 -29.72
C VAL A 179 3.45 -13.41 -30.70
N LEU A 180 3.23 -14.61 -31.21
CA LEU A 180 4.00 -15.20 -32.28
C LEU A 180 3.23 -15.01 -33.59
N LEU A 181 3.91 -14.38 -34.57
CA LEU A 181 3.37 -14.10 -35.89
C LEU A 181 4.16 -14.88 -36.95
N PRO A 182 3.51 -15.36 -38.01
CA PRO A 182 4.21 -15.94 -39.15
C PRO A 182 5.03 -14.84 -39.85
N TYR A 183 6.24 -15.18 -40.28
CA TYR A 183 7.11 -14.25 -41.00
C TYR A 183 6.59 -13.93 -42.42
N SER A 184 5.96 -14.90 -43.07
CA SER A 184 5.37 -14.77 -44.40
C SER A 184 3.90 -15.19 -44.40
N GLY A 185 3.13 -14.58 -45.30
CA GLY A 185 1.74 -14.95 -45.59
C GLY A 185 1.52 -16.43 -45.88
N GLY A 186 0.31 -16.93 -45.63
CA GLY A 186 -0.11 -18.30 -45.91
C GLY A 186 0.38 -19.36 -44.94
N THR A 187 1.01 -18.96 -43.82
CA THR A 187 1.37 -19.86 -42.71
C THR A 187 0.49 -19.55 -41.52
N ALA A 188 -0.37 -20.50 -41.13
CA ALA A 188 -1.15 -20.41 -39.90
C ALA A 188 -0.37 -21.03 -38.75
N LEU A 189 -0.06 -20.25 -37.72
CA LEU A 189 0.56 -20.77 -36.51
C LEU A 189 -0.50 -21.41 -35.61
N ASP A 190 -0.16 -22.50 -34.94
CA ASP A 190 -0.96 -23.07 -33.85
C ASP A 190 -0.21 -22.93 -32.52
N VAL A 191 -0.87 -22.42 -31.48
CA VAL A 191 -0.27 -22.26 -30.15
C VAL A 191 0.20 -23.58 -29.56
N GLU A 192 -0.47 -24.70 -29.89
CA GLU A 192 -0.13 -26.04 -29.42
C GLU A 192 1.17 -26.61 -30.04
N ASP A 193 1.66 -26.00 -31.14
CA ASP A 193 2.93 -26.39 -31.77
C ASP A 193 4.16 -25.82 -31.06
N TYR A 194 3.95 -24.99 -30.02
CA TYR A 194 5.02 -24.26 -29.33
C TYR A 194 4.95 -24.42 -27.81
N VAL A 195 6.11 -24.34 -27.17
CA VAL A 195 6.24 -24.25 -25.72
C VAL A 195 6.76 -22.88 -25.36
N PHE A 196 6.04 -22.18 -24.50
CA PHE A 196 6.41 -20.85 -24.01
C PHE A 196 6.80 -20.94 -22.53
N SER A 197 7.91 -20.31 -22.18
CA SER A 197 8.33 -20.16 -20.79
C SER A 197 9.26 -18.97 -20.60
N ILE A 198 9.19 -18.34 -19.44
CA ILE A 198 10.23 -17.40 -18.96
C ILE A 198 10.95 -18.11 -17.82
N ILE A 199 12.28 -18.20 -17.93
CA ILE A 199 13.12 -18.84 -16.93
C ILE A 199 13.94 -17.75 -16.24
N ASP A 200 13.83 -17.68 -14.92
CA ASP A 200 14.71 -16.90 -14.07
C ASP A 200 15.59 -17.86 -13.27
N ASP A 201 16.84 -18.04 -13.73
CA ASP A 201 17.79 -18.97 -13.12
C ASP A 201 18.24 -18.55 -11.71
N ALA A 202 18.19 -17.25 -11.40
CA ALA A 202 18.57 -16.72 -10.08
C ALA A 202 17.42 -16.82 -9.07
N GLY A 203 16.18 -16.93 -9.57
CA GLY A 203 14.97 -16.94 -8.76
C GLY A 203 14.59 -15.52 -8.34
N ASN A 204 13.32 -15.18 -8.55
CA ASN A 204 12.77 -13.86 -8.24
C ASN A 204 11.45 -13.95 -7.45
N GLY A 205 11.20 -15.11 -6.84
CA GLY A 205 9.97 -15.38 -6.11
C GLY A 205 10.04 -14.97 -4.64
N HIS A 206 11.21 -14.65 -4.11
CA HIS A 206 11.40 -14.27 -2.71
C HIS A 206 11.74 -12.78 -2.63
N ILE A 207 10.81 -11.98 -2.13
CA ILE A 207 10.88 -10.52 -2.14
C ILE A 207 10.99 -10.02 -0.70
N ASN A 208 11.93 -9.13 -0.44
CA ASN A 208 12.10 -8.46 0.83
C ASN A 208 11.07 -7.33 1.02
N TYR A 209 10.90 -6.85 2.25
CA TYR A 209 9.98 -5.76 2.57
C TYR A 209 10.21 -4.47 1.75
N ASP A 210 11.44 -4.23 1.29
CA ASP A 210 11.89 -3.02 0.58
C ASP A 210 11.96 -3.18 -0.95
N TYR A 211 11.30 -4.20 -1.50
CA TYR A 211 11.37 -4.58 -2.92
C TYR A 211 12.69 -5.26 -3.34
N GLY A 212 13.61 -5.50 -2.42
CA GLY A 212 14.81 -6.29 -2.68
C GLY A 212 14.46 -7.74 -3.08
N ILE A 213 15.24 -8.34 -3.98
CA ILE A 213 15.11 -9.76 -4.32
C ILE A 213 16.04 -10.54 -3.39
N LEU A 214 15.48 -11.49 -2.65
CA LEU A 214 16.19 -12.39 -1.76
C LEU A 214 16.60 -13.67 -2.51
N PRO A 215 17.61 -14.41 -2.02
CA PRO A 215 17.98 -15.69 -2.60
C PRO A 215 16.79 -16.66 -2.69
N ASP A 216 16.70 -17.33 -3.83
CA ASP A 216 15.60 -18.22 -4.16
C ASP A 216 16.03 -19.35 -5.12
N GLU A 217 15.18 -20.35 -5.34
CA GLU A 217 15.37 -21.35 -6.39
C GLU A 217 15.00 -20.79 -7.78
N ALA A 218 15.56 -21.38 -8.85
CA ALA A 218 15.21 -21.04 -10.21
C ALA A 218 13.70 -21.20 -10.46
N ILE A 219 13.10 -20.26 -11.20
CA ILE A 219 11.66 -20.24 -11.46
C ILE A 219 11.40 -20.32 -12.96
N THR A 220 10.54 -21.26 -13.35
CA THR A 220 9.96 -21.35 -14.68
C THR A 220 8.53 -20.85 -14.66
N TYR A 221 8.31 -19.70 -15.29
CA TYR A 221 6.98 -19.17 -15.56
C TYR A 221 6.43 -19.77 -16.85
N ARG A 222 5.24 -20.36 -16.78
CA ARG A 222 4.48 -20.85 -17.92
C ARG A 222 3.23 -19.99 -18.11
N PRO A 223 2.71 -19.88 -19.34
CA PRO A 223 1.48 -19.15 -19.58
C PRO A 223 0.32 -19.70 -18.75
N TYR A 224 -0.47 -18.81 -18.19
CA TYR A 224 -1.78 -19.13 -17.63
C TYR A 224 -2.87 -19.03 -18.69
N TYR A 225 -2.58 -18.37 -19.81
CA TYR A 225 -3.46 -18.24 -20.97
C TYR A 225 -2.73 -18.58 -22.27
N ALA A 226 -3.40 -19.30 -23.16
CA ALA A 226 -2.91 -19.63 -24.50
C ALA A 226 -4.09 -19.66 -25.48
N ALA A 227 -3.94 -19.03 -26.64
CA ALA A 227 -4.96 -19.04 -27.68
C ALA A 227 -4.39 -18.74 -29.07
N ASN A 228 -5.09 -19.27 -30.08
CA ASN A 228 -4.93 -18.82 -31.45
C ASN A 228 -5.83 -17.58 -31.69
N VAL A 229 -5.27 -16.50 -32.24
CA VAL A 229 -5.98 -15.24 -32.52
C VAL A 229 -5.98 -14.98 -34.02
N LEU A 230 -7.15 -14.57 -34.53
CA LEU A 230 -7.35 -14.16 -35.92
C LEU A 230 -7.31 -12.63 -36.02
N PRO A 231 -6.89 -12.06 -37.18
CA PRO A 231 -7.01 -10.63 -37.42
C PRO A 231 -8.47 -10.15 -37.33
N ASP A 232 -8.67 -8.90 -36.91
CA ASP A 232 -10.00 -8.27 -36.93
C ASP A 232 -10.43 -8.02 -38.39
N ALA A 233 -11.64 -8.43 -38.75
CA ALA A 233 -12.18 -8.29 -40.11
C ALA A 233 -12.33 -6.82 -40.56
N SER A 234 -12.30 -5.86 -39.64
CA SER A 234 -12.32 -4.42 -39.92
C SER A 234 -10.95 -3.84 -40.26
N GLU A 235 -9.86 -4.56 -39.98
CA GLU A 235 -8.53 -4.23 -40.44
C GLU A 235 -8.39 -4.83 -41.84
N THR A 236 -8.49 -4.01 -42.89
CA THR A 236 -8.33 -4.46 -44.28
C THR A 236 -6.90 -4.93 -44.52
N LEU A 237 -6.59 -6.16 -44.14
CA LEU A 237 -5.35 -6.83 -44.48
C LEU A 237 -5.49 -7.42 -45.90
N PRO A 238 -4.60 -7.11 -46.85
CA PRO A 238 -4.54 -7.80 -48.13
C PRO A 238 -4.59 -9.34 -47.95
N PRO A 239 -5.14 -10.08 -48.93
CA PRO A 239 -5.39 -11.53 -48.84
C PRO A 239 -4.15 -12.43 -48.70
N GLU A 240 -2.95 -11.84 -48.57
CA GLU A 240 -1.68 -12.52 -48.29
C GLU A 240 -1.20 -12.30 -46.85
N GLU A 241 -1.94 -11.60 -45.99
CA GLU A 241 -1.49 -11.22 -44.65
C GLU A 241 -2.11 -12.06 -43.51
N ILE A 242 -1.21 -12.77 -42.80
CA ILE A 242 -1.36 -13.37 -41.46
C ILE A 242 -2.71 -14.06 -41.19
N ASP A 243 -2.79 -15.37 -41.47
CA ASP A 243 -4.01 -16.15 -41.26
C ASP A 243 -4.35 -16.34 -39.77
N ARG A 244 -3.34 -16.55 -38.90
CA ARG A 244 -3.53 -16.91 -37.49
C ARG A 244 -2.26 -16.70 -36.68
N ALA A 245 -2.38 -16.04 -35.52
CA ALA A 245 -1.30 -15.82 -34.56
C ALA A 245 -1.45 -16.73 -33.34
N ALA A 246 -0.32 -17.17 -32.76
CA ALA A 246 -0.31 -17.84 -31.46
C ALA A 246 -0.04 -16.81 -30.36
N VAL A 247 -0.90 -16.76 -29.34
CA VAL A 247 -0.81 -15.77 -28.26
C VAL A 247 -0.80 -16.48 -26.92
N VAL A 248 0.11 -16.06 -26.04
CA VAL A 248 0.16 -16.52 -24.66
C VAL A 248 0.24 -15.35 -23.68
N GLY A 249 -0.28 -15.56 -22.48
CA GLY A 249 -0.35 -14.60 -21.37
C GLY A 249 -0.06 -15.25 -20.04
#